data_AF-A0A350QM54-F1
#
_entry.id   AF-A0A350QM54-F1
#
_cell.length_a   1.000
_cell.length_b   1.000
_cell.length_c   1.000
_cell.angle_alpha   90.00
_cell.angle_beta   90.00
_cell.angle_gamma   90.00
#
_symmetry.space_group_name_H-M   'P 1'
#
loop_
_entity.id
_entity.type
_entity.pdbx_description
1 polymer ?
#
loop_
_entity_poly.entity_id
_entity_poly.type
_entity_poly.pdbx_seq_one_letter_code
_entity_poly.pdbx_strand_id
1 'polypeptide(L)'
;MAKNKQSGKHVQRYLVGGAVRDELLGYPFDEHDWVVVGATPEQMLAAGYQQVGKDFPVFLHPVTKEEHALARTERKDGKGYTGFRVYAAPDVTLEQDLQRRDLTINAIAKDTSGNYIDPYNGRHDIDQRILRHVSDAFAEDPLRVLRVARFYARYFHLGFSVADDTMVLLRQLSNSGELQTLSPERVWQETAKALNSHSPAAYFKLLYQCGALQALMPELAALWGVPQPAKWHPEVDTGIHTLLVLGQAAAMSDRLDIRFASLVHDLGKGVTKAELLPSHHGHEYTGLKLIEQLCQRLRVPNECRELALLVCEFHQLVHKARELKPATILKLFNGIDLWRKPQRLEDILCCCQADLRG
;
A
#
# COMPACT_ATOMS: atom_id res chain seq x y z
N MET A 1 -22.96 -53.89 -6.65
CA MET A 1 -21.76 -53.13 -7.03
C MET A 1 -22.15 -52.01 -7.97
N ALA A 2 -22.58 -50.87 -7.43
CA ALA A 2 -22.84 -49.67 -8.20
C ALA A 2 -21.54 -48.86 -8.27
N LYS A 3 -20.94 -48.80 -9.46
CA LYS A 3 -19.82 -47.89 -9.72
C LYS A 3 -20.37 -46.46 -9.67
N ASN A 4 -20.06 -45.74 -8.59
CA ASN A 4 -20.22 -44.29 -8.52
C ASN A 4 -19.36 -43.68 -9.62
N LYS A 5 -20.00 -43.25 -10.71
CA LYS A 5 -19.42 -42.29 -11.66
C LYS A 5 -19.24 -40.99 -10.89
N GLN A 6 -18.04 -40.75 -10.36
CA GLN A 6 -17.60 -39.38 -10.12
C GLN A 6 -17.59 -38.70 -11.49
N SER A 7 -18.57 -37.85 -11.75
CA SER A 7 -18.49 -36.87 -12.84
C SER A 7 -17.37 -35.90 -12.49
N GLY A 8 -16.13 -36.27 -12.80
CA GLY A 8 -14.99 -35.40 -12.62
C GLY A 8 -15.21 -34.17 -13.49
N LYS A 9 -15.50 -33.02 -12.87
CA LYS A 9 -15.36 -31.73 -13.56
C LYS A 9 -13.95 -31.70 -14.15
N HIS A 10 -13.83 -31.31 -15.41
CA HIS A 10 -12.53 -31.20 -16.06
C HIS A 10 -11.70 -30.16 -15.31
N VAL A 11 -10.49 -30.52 -14.89
CA VAL A 11 -9.57 -29.57 -14.24
C VAL A 11 -9.22 -28.50 -15.27
N GLN A 12 -9.39 -27.24 -14.89
CA GLN A 12 -9.12 -26.09 -15.74
C GLN A 12 -8.25 -25.09 -14.99
N ARG A 13 -7.33 -24.46 -15.72
CA ARG A 13 -6.42 -23.45 -15.19
C ARG A 13 -6.63 -22.13 -15.93
N TYR A 14 -6.69 -21.05 -15.18
CA TYR A 14 -6.91 -19.70 -15.66
C TYR A 14 -5.82 -18.77 -15.16
N LEU A 15 -5.22 -17.98 -16.05
CA LEU A 15 -4.36 -16.88 -15.65
C LEU A 15 -5.27 -15.77 -15.11
N VAL A 16 -4.93 -15.15 -13.99
CA VAL A 16 -5.82 -14.20 -13.30
C VAL A 16 -5.04 -13.02 -12.70
N GLY A 17 -5.76 -11.99 -12.29
CA GLY A 17 -5.21 -10.95 -11.42
C GLY A 17 -4.20 -10.03 -12.10
N GLY A 18 -3.01 -9.92 -11.52
CA GLY A 18 -2.01 -8.93 -11.90
C GLY A 18 -1.56 -9.04 -13.34
N ALA A 19 -1.23 -10.27 -13.78
CA ALA A 19 -0.76 -10.55 -15.13
C ALA A 19 -1.79 -10.14 -16.19
N VAL A 20 -3.05 -10.56 -16.02
CA VAL A 20 -4.12 -10.29 -17.00
C VAL A 20 -4.40 -8.80 -17.11
N ARG A 21 -4.49 -8.10 -15.96
CA ARG A 21 -4.73 -6.66 -15.91
C ARG A 21 -3.58 -5.90 -16.57
N ASP A 22 -2.34 -6.21 -16.20
CA ASP A 22 -1.16 -5.48 -16.66
C ASP A 22 -0.90 -5.78 -18.14
N GLU A 23 -1.17 -7.00 -18.62
CA GLU A 23 -1.21 -7.34 -20.06
C GLU A 23 -2.20 -6.44 -20.82
N LEU A 24 -3.46 -6.35 -20.35
CA LEU A 24 -4.49 -5.53 -20.99
C LEU A 24 -4.16 -4.03 -20.96
N LEU A 25 -3.43 -3.57 -19.95
CA LEU A 25 -2.96 -2.19 -19.83
C LEU A 25 -1.72 -1.88 -20.68
N GLY A 26 -1.03 -2.90 -21.19
CA GLY A 26 0.32 -2.74 -21.76
C GLY A 26 1.35 -2.30 -20.72
N TYR A 27 1.18 -2.71 -19.46
CA TYR A 27 2.04 -2.34 -18.33
C TYR A 27 2.99 -3.51 -17.99
N PRO A 28 4.24 -3.26 -17.56
CA PRO A 28 5.17 -4.35 -17.21
C PRO A 28 4.66 -5.24 -16.07
N PHE A 29 4.79 -6.56 -16.25
CA PHE A 29 4.49 -7.57 -15.25
C PHE A 29 5.43 -8.78 -15.40
N ASP A 30 5.82 -9.37 -14.27
CA ASP A 30 6.69 -10.55 -14.22
C ASP A 30 6.02 -11.75 -13.54
N GLU A 31 5.01 -11.50 -12.71
CA GLU A 31 4.32 -12.51 -11.91
C GLU A 31 3.09 -13.07 -12.65
N HIS A 32 2.96 -14.39 -12.67
CA HIS A 32 1.83 -15.11 -13.26
C HIS A 32 1.08 -15.88 -12.18
N ASP A 33 -0.10 -15.36 -11.81
CA ASP A 33 -1.00 -16.00 -10.85
C ASP A 33 -2.01 -16.85 -11.59
N TRP A 34 -2.12 -18.12 -11.21
CA TRP A 34 -3.06 -19.06 -11.80
C TRP A 34 -4.14 -19.49 -10.80
N VAL A 35 -5.39 -19.56 -11.25
CA VAL A 35 -6.48 -20.20 -10.53
C VAL A 35 -6.81 -21.53 -11.18
N VAL A 36 -6.89 -22.58 -10.36
CA VAL A 36 -7.25 -23.93 -10.79
C VAL A 36 -8.65 -24.27 -10.26
N VAL A 37 -9.56 -24.58 -11.19
CA VAL A 37 -10.95 -24.94 -10.93
C VAL A 37 -11.14 -26.44 -11.16
N GLY A 38 -11.93 -27.09 -10.30
CA GLY A 38 -12.28 -28.50 -10.45
C GLY A 38 -11.21 -29.49 -9.99
N ALA A 39 -10.13 -29.02 -9.36
CA ALA A 39 -9.10 -29.87 -8.76
C ALA A 39 -9.22 -29.93 -7.22
N THR A 40 -8.73 -31.01 -6.62
CA THR A 40 -8.50 -31.13 -5.18
C THR A 40 -7.02 -30.94 -4.81
N PRO A 41 -6.69 -30.61 -3.55
CA PRO A 41 -5.31 -30.57 -3.08
C PRO A 41 -4.52 -31.86 -3.37
N GLU A 42 -5.16 -33.03 -3.19
CA GLU A 42 -4.54 -34.33 -3.44
C GLU A 42 -4.19 -34.51 -4.92
N GLN A 43 -5.04 -34.03 -5.82
CA GLN A 43 -4.78 -34.05 -7.27
C GLN A 43 -3.63 -33.12 -7.65
N MET A 44 -3.53 -31.93 -7.04
CA MET A 44 -2.41 -31.01 -7.24
C MET A 44 -1.08 -31.63 -6.76
N LEU A 45 -1.07 -32.22 -5.56
CA LEU A 45 0.11 -32.89 -5.00
C LEU A 45 0.51 -34.12 -5.86
N ALA A 46 -0.46 -34.92 -6.31
CA ALA A 46 -0.22 -36.04 -7.21
C ALA A 46 0.35 -35.61 -8.56
N ALA A 47 0.01 -34.40 -9.03
CA ALA A 47 0.58 -33.79 -10.23
C ALA A 47 1.97 -33.15 -9.99
N GLY A 48 2.55 -33.32 -8.80
CA GLY A 48 3.91 -32.86 -8.47
C GLY A 48 4.00 -31.40 -8.03
N TYR A 49 2.86 -30.73 -7.79
CA TYR A 49 2.89 -29.38 -7.24
C TYR A 49 3.33 -29.39 -5.77
N GLN A 50 3.97 -28.31 -5.35
CA GLN A 50 4.40 -28.12 -3.97
C GLN A 50 3.50 -27.12 -3.25
N GLN A 51 2.83 -27.54 -2.18
CA GLN A 51 2.00 -26.63 -1.38
C GLN A 51 2.86 -25.60 -0.63
N VAL A 52 2.41 -24.35 -0.66
CA VAL A 52 3.01 -23.20 0.05
C VAL A 52 1.93 -22.54 0.91
N GLY A 53 2.28 -22.28 2.17
CA GLY A 53 1.34 -21.77 3.16
C GLY A 53 0.50 -22.87 3.81
N LYS A 54 0.13 -22.67 5.08
CA LYS A 54 -0.66 -23.64 5.85
C LYS A 54 -2.18 -23.41 5.70
N ASP A 55 -2.59 -22.15 5.59
CA ASP A 55 -3.99 -21.75 5.68
C ASP A 55 -4.67 -21.57 4.31
N PHE A 56 -3.89 -21.49 3.23
CA PHE A 56 -4.37 -21.28 1.87
C PHE A 56 -3.84 -22.36 0.92
N PRO A 57 -4.70 -22.93 0.06
CA PRO A 57 -4.30 -23.97 -0.90
C PRO A 57 -3.62 -23.32 -2.13
N VAL A 58 -2.45 -22.72 -1.90
CA VAL A 58 -1.56 -22.20 -2.95
C VAL A 58 -0.47 -23.24 -3.19
N PHE A 59 -0.14 -23.45 -4.46
CA PHE A 59 0.76 -24.49 -4.92
C PHE A 59 1.75 -23.93 -5.93
N LEU A 60 3.04 -24.27 -5.82
CA LEU A 60 4.04 -23.96 -6.84
C LEU A 60 4.06 -25.03 -7.91
N HIS A 61 4.02 -24.60 -9.17
CA HIS A 61 4.15 -25.49 -10.31
C HIS A 61 5.54 -26.20 -10.30
N PRO A 62 5.63 -27.51 -10.57
CA PRO A 62 6.87 -28.29 -10.41
C PRO A 62 8.05 -27.73 -11.22
N VAL A 63 7.78 -27.26 -12.44
CA VAL A 63 8.78 -26.76 -13.40
C VAL A 63 8.95 -25.24 -13.31
N THR A 64 7.90 -24.47 -13.63
CA THR A 64 7.96 -23.00 -13.70
C THR A 64 8.04 -22.30 -12.34
N LYS A 65 7.69 -22.99 -11.25
CA LYS A 65 7.56 -22.41 -9.90
C LYS A 65 6.52 -21.28 -9.79
N GLU A 66 5.64 -21.13 -10.77
CA GLU A 66 4.52 -20.17 -10.72
C GLU A 66 3.48 -20.58 -9.67
N GLU A 67 2.77 -19.59 -9.13
CA GLU A 67 1.75 -19.80 -8.11
C GLU A 67 0.41 -20.23 -8.73
N HIS A 68 -0.13 -21.32 -8.19
CA HIS A 68 -1.43 -21.88 -8.56
C HIS A 68 -2.30 -22.01 -7.31
N ALA A 69 -3.34 -21.19 -7.23
CA ALA A 69 -4.34 -21.25 -6.17
C ALA A 69 -5.53 -22.10 -6.61
N LEU A 70 -6.03 -22.98 -5.73
CA LEU A 70 -7.34 -23.59 -5.95
C LEU A 70 -8.45 -22.55 -5.79
N ALA A 71 -9.45 -22.58 -6.67
CA ALA A 71 -10.63 -21.73 -6.57
C ALA A 71 -11.33 -21.94 -5.22
N ARG A 72 -11.71 -20.83 -4.57
CA ARG A 72 -12.22 -20.88 -3.20
C ARG A 72 -13.37 -19.91 -2.95
N THR A 73 -14.14 -20.23 -1.92
CA THR A 73 -15.02 -19.28 -1.25
C THR A 73 -14.56 -19.09 0.19
N GLU A 74 -14.66 -17.86 0.68
CA GLU A 74 -14.33 -17.51 2.06
C GLU A 74 -15.64 -17.20 2.80
N ARG A 75 -15.82 -17.74 4.00
CA ARG A 75 -16.87 -17.30 4.94
C ARG A 75 -16.22 -16.75 6.20
N LYS A 76 -16.60 -15.53 6.57
CA LYS A 76 -16.24 -14.88 7.84
C LYS A 76 -16.97 -15.60 8.97
N ASP A 77 -16.21 -16.20 9.88
CA ASP A 77 -16.70 -16.90 11.07
C ASP A 77 -16.38 -16.03 12.31
N GLY A 78 -17.35 -15.21 12.73
CA GLY A 78 -17.26 -14.38 13.94
C GLY A 78 -16.85 -12.90 13.77
N LYS A 79 -16.75 -12.19 14.90
CA LYS A 79 -16.18 -10.83 15.00
C LYS A 79 -14.68 -10.95 15.32
N GLY A 80 -13.82 -10.35 14.48
CA GLY A 80 -12.36 -10.39 14.63
C GLY A 80 -11.65 -11.32 13.64
N TYR A 81 -10.33 -11.14 13.49
CA TYR A 81 -9.49 -11.66 12.39
C TYR A 81 -9.20 -13.18 12.41
N THR A 82 -9.61 -13.93 13.44
CA THR A 82 -9.24 -15.35 13.58
C THR A 82 -10.32 -16.30 13.06
N GLY A 83 -10.79 -16.13 11.82
CA GLY A 83 -11.81 -17.04 11.29
C GLY A 83 -12.25 -16.80 9.86
N PHE A 84 -11.36 -16.78 8.88
CA PHE A 84 -11.79 -17.11 7.52
C PHE A 84 -11.71 -18.63 7.36
N ARG A 85 -12.86 -19.31 7.33
CA ARG A 85 -12.88 -20.70 6.87
C ARG A 85 -12.82 -20.68 5.35
N VAL A 86 -11.67 -21.09 4.82
CA VAL A 86 -11.47 -21.27 3.38
C VAL A 86 -12.19 -22.56 2.97
N TYR A 87 -13.24 -22.43 2.16
CA TYR A 87 -13.88 -23.54 1.49
C TYR A 87 -13.34 -23.61 0.05
N ALA A 88 -12.31 -24.42 -0.15
CA ALA A 88 -11.75 -24.75 -1.45
C ALA A 88 -12.24 -26.14 -1.83
N ALA A 89 -13.29 -26.18 -2.64
CA ALA A 89 -13.90 -27.43 -3.07
C ALA A 89 -14.11 -27.42 -4.59
N PRO A 90 -14.15 -28.59 -5.25
CA PRO A 90 -14.24 -28.68 -6.71
C PRO A 90 -15.52 -28.09 -7.31
N ASP A 91 -16.53 -27.82 -6.47
CA ASP A 91 -17.78 -27.20 -6.86
C ASP A 91 -17.68 -25.68 -7.01
N VAL A 92 -16.70 -25.03 -6.38
CA VAL A 92 -16.44 -23.59 -6.52
C VAL A 92 -16.16 -23.24 -7.98
N THR A 93 -16.92 -22.30 -8.51
CA THR A 93 -16.79 -21.80 -9.88
C THR A 93 -15.75 -20.69 -9.97
N LEU A 94 -15.20 -20.48 -11.17
CA LEU A 94 -14.32 -19.34 -11.45
C LEU A 94 -15.00 -18.01 -11.10
N GLU A 95 -16.28 -17.85 -11.44
CA GLU A 95 -17.03 -16.63 -11.16
C GLU A 95 -17.12 -16.34 -9.66
N GLN A 96 -17.37 -17.35 -8.82
CA GLN A 96 -17.38 -17.20 -7.36
C GLN A 96 -16.02 -16.81 -6.78
N ASP A 97 -14.92 -17.29 -7.35
CA ASP A 97 -13.56 -16.86 -6.98
C ASP A 97 -13.32 -15.39 -7.37
N LEU A 98 -13.66 -15.03 -8.61
CA LEU A 98 -13.52 -13.67 -9.12
C LEU A 98 -14.37 -12.67 -8.31
N GLN A 99 -15.56 -13.05 -7.86
CA GLN A 99 -16.46 -12.22 -7.03
C GLN A 99 -15.80 -11.72 -5.75
N ARG A 100 -14.89 -12.52 -5.18
CA ARG A 100 -14.23 -12.26 -3.91
C ARG A 100 -13.04 -11.32 -4.05
N ARG A 101 -12.64 -10.95 -5.26
CA ARG A 101 -11.50 -10.05 -5.47
C ARG A 101 -11.83 -8.62 -5.07
N ASP A 102 -10.78 -7.83 -4.91
CA ASP A 102 -10.88 -6.44 -4.46
C ASP A 102 -11.43 -5.54 -5.57
N LEU A 103 -10.81 -5.55 -6.76
CA LEU A 103 -11.15 -4.67 -7.87
C LEU A 103 -11.58 -5.45 -9.12
N THR A 104 -12.51 -4.89 -9.89
CA THR A 104 -12.99 -5.44 -11.18
C THR A 104 -11.85 -5.71 -12.14
N ILE A 105 -10.89 -4.80 -12.22
CA ILE A 105 -9.68 -4.94 -13.05
C ILE A 105 -8.80 -6.13 -12.65
N ASN A 106 -8.92 -6.63 -11.41
CA ASN A 106 -8.24 -7.83 -10.93
C ASN A 106 -9.09 -9.09 -11.06
N ALA A 107 -10.37 -8.94 -11.39
CA ALA A 107 -11.39 -9.98 -11.50
C ALA A 107 -11.60 -10.43 -12.95
N ILE A 108 -10.51 -10.44 -13.72
CA ILE A 108 -10.46 -10.91 -15.10
C ILE A 108 -9.61 -12.19 -15.13
N ALA A 109 -10.09 -13.19 -15.85
CA ALA A 109 -9.39 -14.44 -16.08
C ALA A 109 -9.11 -14.64 -17.57
N LYS A 110 -8.04 -15.36 -17.89
CA LYS A 110 -7.68 -15.76 -19.25
C LYS A 110 -7.50 -17.28 -19.28
N ASP A 111 -8.22 -17.95 -20.17
CA ASP A 111 -8.12 -19.40 -20.33
C ASP A 111 -6.85 -19.81 -21.11
N THR A 112 -6.58 -21.11 -21.19
CA THR A 112 -5.42 -21.65 -21.94
C THR A 112 -5.52 -21.46 -23.45
N SER A 113 -6.69 -21.12 -23.98
CA SER A 113 -6.91 -20.79 -25.39
C SER A 113 -6.74 -19.30 -25.68
N GLY A 114 -6.53 -18.47 -24.64
CA GLY A 114 -6.37 -17.03 -24.73
C GLY A 114 -7.65 -16.22 -24.63
N ASN A 115 -8.81 -16.85 -24.35
CA ASN A 115 -10.07 -16.13 -24.19
C ASN A 115 -10.17 -15.49 -22.81
N TYR A 116 -10.69 -14.26 -22.76
CA TYR A 116 -10.94 -13.55 -21.51
C TYR A 116 -12.33 -13.85 -20.94
N ILE A 117 -12.37 -14.11 -19.63
CA ILE A 117 -13.57 -14.29 -18.83
C ILE A 117 -13.63 -13.13 -17.84
N ASP A 118 -14.65 -12.29 -18.00
CA ASP A 118 -14.76 -11.00 -17.33
C ASP A 118 -16.21 -10.72 -16.89
N PRO A 119 -16.71 -11.42 -15.85
CA PRO A 119 -18.09 -11.30 -15.39
C PRO A 119 -18.40 -9.94 -14.72
N TYR A 120 -17.37 -9.19 -14.31
CA TYR A 120 -17.51 -7.94 -13.55
C TYR A 120 -17.08 -6.69 -14.33
N ASN A 121 -16.96 -6.79 -15.66
CA ASN A 121 -16.64 -5.68 -16.57
C ASN A 121 -15.28 -5.00 -16.28
N GLY A 122 -14.29 -5.74 -15.80
CA GLY A 122 -12.95 -5.25 -15.51
C GLY A 122 -12.24 -4.68 -16.74
N ARG A 123 -12.48 -5.22 -17.95
CA ARG A 123 -11.91 -4.65 -19.20
C ARG A 123 -12.47 -3.27 -19.52
N HIS A 124 -13.75 -3.05 -19.25
CA HIS A 124 -14.37 -1.72 -19.41
C HIS A 124 -13.80 -0.73 -18.40
N ASP A 125 -13.66 -1.13 -17.13
CA ASP A 125 -13.04 -0.28 -16.11
C ASP A 125 -11.55 0.01 -16.42
N ILE A 126 -10.81 -0.93 -17.02
CA ILE A 126 -9.43 -0.69 -17.51
C ILE A 126 -9.42 0.39 -18.59
N ASP A 127 -10.30 0.28 -19.59
CA ASP A 127 -10.40 1.25 -20.70
C ASP A 127 -10.75 2.66 -20.19
N GLN A 128 -11.71 2.73 -19.27
CA GLN A 128 -12.16 3.98 -18.64
C GLN A 128 -11.22 4.48 -17.53
N ARG A 129 -10.16 3.73 -17.19
CA ARG A 129 -9.22 4.04 -16.10
C ARG A 129 -9.92 4.19 -14.75
N ILE A 130 -10.79 3.25 -14.41
CA ILE A 130 -11.60 3.25 -13.18
C ILE A 130 -11.15 2.10 -12.26
N LEU A 131 -10.97 2.41 -10.97
CA LEU A 131 -10.84 1.43 -9.90
C LEU A 131 -12.21 1.24 -9.23
N ARG A 132 -12.84 0.11 -9.50
CA ARG A 132 -14.16 -0.26 -8.96
C ARG A 132 -14.08 -1.54 -8.14
N HIS A 133 -14.75 -1.57 -7.00
CA HIS A 133 -14.90 -2.80 -6.21
C HIS A 133 -15.75 -3.85 -6.95
N VAL A 134 -15.47 -5.14 -6.74
CA VAL A 134 -16.17 -6.22 -7.45
C VAL A 134 -17.60 -6.44 -6.95
N SER A 135 -17.77 -6.54 -5.63
CA SER A 135 -19.04 -6.90 -5.01
C SER A 135 -19.08 -6.50 -3.54
N ASP A 136 -20.24 -6.65 -2.90
CA ASP A 136 -20.45 -6.41 -1.47
C ASP A 136 -19.50 -7.21 -0.56
N ALA A 137 -18.94 -8.32 -1.05
CA ALA A 137 -17.91 -9.09 -0.34
C ALA A 137 -16.64 -8.26 -0.04
N PHE A 138 -16.48 -7.10 -0.68
CA PHE A 138 -15.43 -6.14 -0.37
C PHE A 138 -15.44 -5.69 1.09
N ALA A 139 -16.61 -5.55 1.71
CA ALA A 139 -16.70 -5.13 3.11
C ALA A 139 -16.18 -6.18 4.12
N GLU A 140 -15.92 -7.42 3.68
CA GLU A 140 -15.51 -8.50 4.58
C GLU A 140 -14.05 -8.37 5.07
N ASP A 141 -13.16 -7.77 4.27
CA ASP A 141 -11.75 -7.55 4.61
C ASP A 141 -11.39 -6.05 4.59
N PRO A 142 -11.23 -5.40 5.75
CA PRO A 142 -10.86 -3.98 5.84
C PRO A 142 -9.52 -3.64 5.18
N LEU A 143 -8.62 -4.63 4.95
CA LEU A 143 -7.35 -4.38 4.26
C LEU A 143 -7.57 -3.91 2.82
N ARG A 144 -8.73 -4.21 2.21
CA ARG A 144 -9.05 -3.78 0.85
C ARG A 144 -9.07 -2.27 0.68
N VAL A 145 -9.32 -1.50 1.75
CA VAL A 145 -9.18 -0.04 1.74
C VAL A 145 -7.75 0.37 1.37
N LEU A 146 -6.75 -0.25 2.02
CA LEU A 146 -5.34 0.01 1.73
C LEU A 146 -4.94 -0.53 0.35
N ARG A 147 -5.47 -1.69 -0.06
CA ARG A 147 -5.18 -2.27 -1.38
C ARG A 147 -5.67 -1.37 -2.51
N VAL A 148 -6.89 -0.82 -2.39
CA VAL A 148 -7.42 0.13 -3.38
C VAL A 148 -6.56 1.39 -3.42
N ALA A 149 -6.18 1.95 -2.27
CA ALA A 149 -5.26 3.09 -2.22
C ALA A 149 -3.90 2.76 -2.86
N ARG A 150 -3.37 1.56 -2.65
CA ARG A 150 -2.11 1.10 -3.27
C ARG A 150 -2.24 1.01 -4.79
N PHE A 151 -3.33 0.42 -5.30
CA PHE A 151 -3.57 0.34 -6.74
C PHE A 151 -3.80 1.73 -7.35
N TYR A 152 -4.49 2.61 -6.63
CA TYR A 152 -4.63 4.01 -7.02
C TYR A 152 -3.27 4.68 -7.16
N ALA A 153 -2.38 4.56 -6.16
CA ALA A 153 -1.02 5.09 -6.25
C ALA A 153 -0.18 4.48 -7.38
N ARG A 154 -0.34 3.17 -7.64
CA ARG A 154 0.35 2.48 -8.74
C ARG A 154 -0.09 3.02 -10.11
N TYR A 155 -1.38 3.29 -10.31
CA TYR A 155 -1.94 3.64 -11.63
C TYR A 155 -2.35 5.11 -11.79
N PHE A 156 -2.13 5.95 -10.78
CA PHE A 156 -2.50 7.37 -10.81
C PHE A 156 -1.92 8.10 -12.04
N HIS A 157 -0.65 7.84 -12.36
CA HIS A 157 0.03 8.42 -13.52
C HIS A 157 -0.54 7.98 -14.88
N LEU A 158 -1.32 6.90 -14.91
CA LEU A 158 -2.04 6.42 -16.10
C LEU A 158 -3.45 7.02 -16.19
N GLY A 159 -3.80 7.98 -15.33
CA GLY A 159 -5.09 8.65 -15.32
C GLY A 159 -6.20 7.89 -14.60
N PHE A 160 -5.86 6.91 -13.74
CA PHE A 160 -6.87 6.18 -12.99
C PHE A 160 -7.58 7.01 -11.93
N SER A 161 -8.89 6.81 -11.79
CA SER A 161 -9.72 7.35 -10.70
C SER A 161 -10.45 6.23 -9.95
N VAL A 162 -10.90 6.49 -8.72
CA VAL A 162 -11.73 5.56 -7.95
C VAL A 162 -13.20 5.83 -8.26
N ALA A 163 -13.99 4.79 -8.52
CA ALA A 163 -15.41 4.93 -8.77
C ALA A 163 -16.17 5.49 -7.54
N ASP A 164 -17.25 6.26 -7.76
CA ASP A 164 -18.01 6.91 -6.70
C ASP A 164 -18.61 5.92 -5.69
N ASP A 165 -19.17 4.81 -6.17
CA ASP A 165 -19.70 3.72 -5.35
C ASP A 165 -18.63 3.12 -4.43
N THR A 166 -17.42 2.97 -4.97
CA THR A 166 -16.24 2.43 -4.28
C THR A 166 -15.77 3.44 -3.24
N MET A 167 -15.76 4.74 -3.55
CA MET A 167 -15.44 5.79 -2.58
C MET A 167 -16.42 5.82 -1.40
N VAL A 168 -17.72 5.62 -1.64
CA VAL A 168 -18.72 5.49 -0.57
C VAL A 168 -18.39 4.31 0.33
N LEU A 169 -18.09 3.14 -0.25
CA LEU A 169 -17.75 1.94 0.51
C LEU A 169 -16.46 2.11 1.33
N LEU A 170 -15.43 2.74 0.75
CA LEU A 170 -14.17 3.05 1.45
C LEU A 170 -14.43 3.92 2.69
N ARG A 171 -15.30 4.94 2.57
CA ARG A 171 -15.69 5.80 3.70
C ARG A 171 -16.46 5.04 4.77
N GLN A 172 -17.40 4.19 4.37
CA GLN A 172 -18.17 3.36 5.30
C GLN A 172 -17.26 2.45 6.14
N LEU A 173 -16.32 1.75 5.49
CA LEU A 173 -15.35 0.88 6.18
C LEU A 173 -14.37 1.66 7.07
N SER A 174 -13.96 2.84 6.63
CA SER A 174 -13.08 3.70 7.43
C SER A 174 -13.76 4.19 8.71
N ASN A 175 -15.07 4.43 8.64
CA ASN A 175 -15.88 4.90 9.77
C ASN A 175 -16.43 3.77 10.65
N SER A 176 -16.38 2.51 10.20
CA SER A 176 -16.94 1.37 10.96
C SER A 176 -16.09 0.95 12.16
N GLY A 177 -14.83 1.39 12.20
CA GLY A 177 -13.85 0.96 13.19
C GLY A 177 -13.18 -0.38 12.87
N GLU A 178 -13.42 -0.95 11.69
CA GLU A 178 -12.79 -2.22 11.30
C GLU A 178 -11.30 -2.05 10.96
N LEU A 179 -10.87 -0.86 10.53
CA LEU A 179 -9.46 -0.59 10.22
C LEU A 179 -8.53 -0.79 11.42
N GLN A 180 -8.97 -0.49 12.65
CA GLN A 180 -8.13 -0.68 13.85
C GLN A 180 -7.94 -2.16 14.20
N THR A 181 -8.70 -3.07 13.58
CA THR A 181 -8.54 -4.52 13.78
C THR A 181 -7.44 -5.13 12.90
N LEU A 182 -6.92 -4.36 11.92
CA LEU A 182 -5.85 -4.81 11.04
C LEU A 182 -4.55 -4.97 11.83
N SER A 183 -3.80 -6.02 11.51
CA SER A 183 -2.46 -6.18 12.08
C SER A 183 -1.52 -5.08 11.55
N PRO A 184 -0.65 -4.51 12.41
CA PRO A 184 0.35 -3.52 12.01
C PRO A 184 1.16 -3.91 10.77
N GLU A 185 1.57 -5.17 10.69
CA GLU A 185 2.43 -5.68 9.63
C GLU A 185 1.71 -5.68 8.28
N ARG A 186 0.41 -6.01 8.24
CA ARG A 186 -0.39 -5.95 7.01
C ARG A 186 -0.59 -4.50 6.55
N VAL A 187 -0.82 -3.59 7.50
CA VAL A 187 -0.91 -2.15 7.20
C VAL A 187 0.40 -1.64 6.61
N TRP A 188 1.53 -1.97 7.23
CA TRP A 188 2.84 -1.57 6.74
C TRP A 188 3.19 -2.20 5.39
N GLN A 189 2.88 -3.48 5.15
CA GLN A 189 3.14 -4.12 3.86
C GLN A 189 2.46 -3.38 2.69
N GLU A 190 1.19 -3.00 2.85
CA GLU A 190 0.49 -2.23 1.82
C GLU A 190 1.04 -0.80 1.70
N THR A 191 1.41 -0.17 2.83
CA THR A 191 2.03 1.17 2.85
C THR A 191 3.39 1.18 2.14
N ALA A 192 4.25 0.19 2.43
CA ALA A 192 5.57 0.07 1.81
C ALA A 192 5.49 -0.17 0.30
N LYS A 193 4.56 -1.03 -0.14
CA LYS A 193 4.30 -1.23 -1.58
C LYS A 193 3.79 0.06 -2.23
N ALA A 194 2.96 0.83 -1.54
CA ALA A 194 2.48 2.12 -2.05
C ALA A 194 3.59 3.17 -2.10
N LEU A 195 4.46 3.25 -1.09
CA LEU A 195 5.64 4.12 -1.08
C LEU A 195 6.60 3.81 -2.24
N ASN A 196 6.74 2.54 -2.61
CA ASN A 196 7.54 2.10 -3.76
C ASN A 196 6.82 2.25 -5.12
N SER A 197 5.58 2.72 -5.15
CA SER A 197 4.88 2.96 -6.41
C SER A 197 5.39 4.23 -7.12
N HIS A 198 4.94 4.47 -8.35
CA HIS A 198 5.30 5.66 -9.11
C HIS A 198 4.68 6.95 -8.53
N SER A 199 3.49 6.87 -7.92
CA SER A 199 2.79 8.04 -7.37
C SER A 199 2.39 7.83 -5.91
N PRO A 200 3.35 7.68 -4.98
CA PRO A 200 3.07 7.31 -3.60
C PRO A 200 2.22 8.34 -2.85
N ALA A 201 2.30 9.63 -3.21
CA ALA A 201 1.46 10.69 -2.64
C ALA A 201 -0.05 10.42 -2.82
N ALA A 202 -0.45 9.78 -3.93
CA ALA A 202 -1.86 9.47 -4.21
C ALA A 202 -2.44 8.45 -3.22
N TYR A 203 -1.61 7.57 -2.65
CA TYR A 203 -2.01 6.62 -1.60
C TYR A 203 -2.55 7.35 -0.37
N PHE A 204 -1.71 8.23 0.20
CA PHE A 204 -2.04 8.97 1.42
C PHE A 204 -3.18 9.96 1.19
N LYS A 205 -3.21 10.59 0.00
CA LYS A 205 -4.34 11.44 -0.40
C LYS A 205 -5.66 10.68 -0.40
N LEU A 206 -5.71 9.48 -0.98
CA LEU A 206 -6.94 8.68 -1.00
C LEU A 206 -7.34 8.25 0.41
N LEU A 207 -6.38 7.77 1.21
CA LEU A 207 -6.65 7.40 2.60
C LEU A 207 -7.18 8.58 3.42
N TYR A 208 -6.69 9.80 3.18
CA TYR A 208 -7.23 11.00 3.80
C TYR A 208 -8.67 11.27 3.34
N GLN A 209 -8.91 11.24 2.02
CA GLN A 209 -10.23 11.50 1.42
C GLN A 209 -11.33 10.51 1.84
N CYS A 210 -10.97 9.27 2.16
CA CYS A 210 -11.91 8.28 2.68
C CYS A 210 -11.95 8.20 4.21
N GLY A 211 -11.12 8.96 4.93
CA GLY A 211 -11.05 8.97 6.40
C GLY A 211 -10.17 7.88 7.01
N ALA A 212 -9.67 6.93 6.21
CA ALA A 212 -8.81 5.85 6.67
C ALA A 212 -7.49 6.34 7.30
N LEU A 213 -6.95 7.46 6.81
CA LEU A 213 -5.67 7.97 7.30
C LEU A 213 -5.73 8.34 8.79
N GLN A 214 -6.86 8.89 9.25
CA GLN A 214 -7.06 9.24 10.66
C GLN A 214 -7.01 8.00 11.56
N ALA A 215 -7.55 6.87 11.10
CA ALA A 215 -7.57 5.62 11.85
C ALA A 215 -6.19 4.92 11.85
N LEU A 216 -5.44 5.01 10.74
CA LEU A 216 -4.21 4.26 10.51
C LEU A 216 -2.95 5.03 10.89
N MET A 217 -2.90 6.34 10.63
CA MET A 217 -1.73 7.22 10.80
C MET A 217 -2.19 8.61 11.29
N PRO A 218 -2.79 8.70 12.48
CA PRO A 218 -3.34 9.96 13.01
C PRO A 218 -2.31 11.09 13.07
N GLU A 219 -1.03 10.77 13.29
CA GLU A 219 0.08 11.73 13.32
C GLU A 219 0.25 12.44 11.96
N LEU A 220 0.08 11.70 10.86
CA LEU A 220 0.15 12.23 9.51
C LEU A 220 -1.14 12.96 9.14
N ALA A 221 -2.30 12.41 9.51
CA ALA A 221 -3.60 13.04 9.27
C ALA A 221 -3.72 14.43 9.95
N ALA A 222 -3.07 14.61 11.11
CA ALA A 222 -3.05 15.86 11.86
C ALA A 222 -2.33 17.02 11.15
N LEU A 223 -1.63 16.77 10.03
CA LEU A 223 -1.00 17.83 9.24
C LEU A 223 -2.00 18.59 8.36
N TRP A 224 -3.10 17.96 7.97
CA TRP A 224 -4.11 18.63 7.14
C TRP A 224 -4.80 19.75 7.92
N GLY A 225 -4.91 20.90 7.29
CA GLY A 225 -5.46 22.12 7.89
C GLY A 225 -4.47 22.89 8.75
N VAL A 226 -3.22 22.42 8.92
CA VAL A 226 -2.19 23.14 9.66
C VAL A 226 -1.51 24.16 8.73
N PRO A 227 -1.66 25.47 8.97
CA PRO A 227 -1.16 26.51 8.09
C PRO A 227 0.34 26.74 8.27
N GLN A 228 1.03 26.95 7.15
CA GLN A 228 2.45 27.25 7.04
C GLN A 228 2.69 28.65 6.45
N PRO A 229 3.89 29.24 6.63
CA PRO A 229 4.20 30.55 6.07
C PRO A 229 4.25 30.53 4.54
N ALA A 230 3.31 31.25 3.89
CA ALA A 230 3.15 31.28 2.44
C ALA A 230 4.39 31.70 1.62
N LYS A 231 5.36 32.37 2.27
CA LYS A 231 6.64 32.75 1.65
C LYS A 231 7.43 31.53 1.16
N TRP A 232 7.37 30.43 1.92
CA TRP A 232 8.11 29.20 1.63
C TRP A 232 7.19 28.06 1.22
N HIS A 233 5.91 28.13 1.62
CA HIS A 233 4.89 27.10 1.42
C HIS A 233 3.65 27.71 0.75
N PRO A 234 3.64 27.97 -0.57
CA PRO A 234 2.53 28.63 -1.27
C PRO A 234 1.19 27.89 -1.14
N GLU A 235 1.22 26.57 -0.97
CA GLU A 235 0.10 25.69 -0.70
C GLU A 235 -0.54 25.91 0.68
N VAL A 236 0.21 26.53 1.61
CA VAL A 236 -0.15 26.85 3.00
C VAL A 236 -0.43 25.63 3.88
N ASP A 237 -1.06 24.58 3.36
CA ASP A 237 -1.45 23.39 4.12
C ASP A 237 -0.28 22.40 4.28
N THR A 238 0.05 22.05 5.53
CA THR A 238 1.17 21.14 5.84
C THR A 238 0.93 19.71 5.34
N GLY A 239 -0.32 19.25 5.30
CA GLY A 239 -0.66 17.94 4.73
C GLY A 239 -0.43 17.90 3.23
N ILE A 240 -0.78 18.98 2.51
CA ILE A 240 -0.48 19.12 1.09
C ILE A 240 1.03 19.17 0.84
N HIS A 241 1.76 20.01 1.59
CA HIS A 241 3.22 20.12 1.52
C HIS A 241 3.90 18.76 1.60
N THR A 242 3.61 18.00 2.66
CA THR A 242 4.19 16.67 2.87
C THR A 242 3.95 15.71 1.70
N LEU A 243 2.81 15.80 1.01
CA LEU A 243 2.56 15.00 -0.18
C LEU A 243 3.36 15.46 -1.40
N LEU A 244 3.59 16.77 -1.57
CA LEU A 244 4.47 17.33 -2.60
C LEU A 244 5.91 16.88 -2.38
N VAL A 245 6.39 16.96 -1.13
CA VAL A 245 7.72 16.48 -0.72
C VAL A 245 7.89 14.98 -0.99
N LEU A 246 6.91 14.15 -0.64
CA LEU A 246 6.93 12.72 -0.96
C LEU A 246 6.96 12.48 -2.49
N GLY A 247 6.24 13.27 -3.27
CA GLY A 247 6.28 13.22 -4.73
C GLY A 247 7.69 13.50 -5.29
N GLN A 248 8.35 14.55 -4.79
CA GLN A 248 9.72 14.88 -5.17
C GLN A 248 10.72 13.79 -4.74
N ALA A 249 10.60 13.27 -3.52
CA ALA A 249 11.44 12.20 -3.02
C ALA A 249 11.33 10.94 -3.90
N ALA A 250 10.11 10.60 -4.34
CA ALA A 250 9.88 9.47 -5.23
C ALA A 250 10.50 9.66 -6.62
N ALA A 251 10.51 10.89 -7.15
CA ALA A 251 11.17 11.21 -8.41
C ALA A 251 12.70 11.20 -8.31
N MET A 252 13.25 11.37 -7.10
CA MET A 252 14.70 11.45 -6.87
C MET A 252 15.33 10.13 -6.40
N SER A 253 14.56 9.22 -5.80
CA SER A 253 15.07 7.98 -5.23
C SER A 253 14.03 6.87 -5.21
N ASP A 254 14.46 5.63 -5.47
CA ASP A 254 13.67 4.40 -5.30
C ASP A 254 13.80 3.77 -3.91
N ARG A 255 14.60 4.37 -3.02
CA ARG A 255 14.79 3.83 -1.68
C ARG A 255 13.60 4.13 -0.77
N LEU A 256 13.04 3.07 -0.18
CA LEU A 256 11.88 3.14 0.70
C LEU A 256 12.11 4.02 1.93
N ASP A 257 13.30 3.98 2.53
CA ASP A 257 13.65 4.77 3.71
C ASP A 257 13.69 6.28 3.43
N ILE A 258 14.22 6.72 2.28
CA ILE A 258 14.21 8.13 1.85
C ILE A 258 12.78 8.63 1.63
N ARG A 259 11.95 7.84 0.94
CA ARG A 259 10.53 8.20 0.69
C ARG A 259 9.76 8.28 2.00
N PHE A 260 9.96 7.32 2.90
CA PHE A 260 9.32 7.32 4.21
C PHE A 260 9.78 8.50 5.07
N ALA A 261 11.10 8.76 5.16
CA ALA A 261 11.65 9.87 5.93
C ALA A 261 11.14 11.22 5.43
N SER A 262 11.04 11.40 4.10
CA SER A 262 10.48 12.59 3.47
C SER A 262 9.01 12.79 3.81
N LEU A 263 8.20 11.72 3.85
CA LEU A 263 6.80 11.80 4.25
C LEU A 263 6.61 12.23 5.72
N VAL A 264 7.51 11.85 6.62
CA VAL A 264 7.30 12.04 8.06
C VAL A 264 8.19 13.11 8.69
N HIS A 265 9.01 13.81 7.90
CA HIS A 265 9.99 14.78 8.41
C HIS A 265 9.35 15.89 9.26
N ASP A 266 8.10 16.24 8.94
CA ASP A 266 7.38 17.39 9.50
C ASP A 266 6.23 17.02 10.45
N LEU A 267 6.15 15.76 10.93
CA LEU A 267 5.03 15.34 11.80
C LEU A 267 4.86 16.23 13.05
N GLY A 268 5.94 16.84 13.54
CA GLY A 268 5.90 17.77 14.67
C GLY A 268 5.04 19.01 14.44
N LYS A 269 4.81 19.43 13.18
CA LYS A 269 3.95 20.57 12.85
C LYS A 269 2.50 20.32 13.26
N GLY A 270 2.04 19.07 13.18
CA GLY A 270 0.67 18.65 13.53
C GLY A 270 0.27 18.86 14.99
N VAL A 271 1.24 19.06 15.89
CA VAL A 271 1.01 19.33 17.31
C VAL A 271 1.39 20.75 17.74
N THR A 272 1.64 21.64 16.77
CA THR A 272 1.92 23.05 17.04
C THR A 272 0.71 23.72 17.67
N LYS A 273 0.91 24.45 18.77
CA LYS A 273 -0.17 25.20 19.42
C LYS A 273 -0.68 26.30 18.50
N ALA A 274 -1.99 26.53 18.49
CA ALA A 274 -2.65 27.53 17.63
C ALA A 274 -2.06 28.95 17.79
N GLU A 275 -1.65 29.30 19.02
CA GLU A 275 -1.03 30.60 19.35
C GLU A 275 0.34 30.85 18.69
N LEU A 276 1.01 29.80 18.21
CA LEU A 276 2.31 29.88 17.56
C LEU A 276 2.20 29.86 16.03
N LEU A 277 1.03 29.49 15.49
CA LEU A 277 0.83 29.40 14.04
C LEU A 277 0.94 30.76 13.34
N PRO A 278 1.44 30.78 12.09
CA PRO A 278 1.91 29.66 11.28
C PRO A 278 3.39 29.30 11.52
N SER A 279 3.99 29.72 12.64
CA SER A 279 5.37 29.37 12.98
C SER A 279 5.41 28.06 13.77
N HIS A 280 6.32 27.17 13.38
CA HIS A 280 6.41 25.83 13.97
C HIS A 280 7.70 25.68 14.79
N HIS A 281 7.88 26.52 15.80
CA HIS A 281 9.11 26.48 16.61
C HIS A 281 9.26 25.14 17.35
N GLY A 282 10.39 24.45 17.14
CA GLY A 282 10.72 23.20 17.81
C GLY A 282 10.03 21.96 17.26
N HIS A 283 9.40 22.03 16.07
CA HIS A 283 8.74 20.87 15.46
C HIS A 283 9.71 19.72 15.16
N GLU A 284 10.99 20.03 14.95
CA GLU A 284 12.07 19.06 14.79
C GLU A 284 12.25 18.17 16.02
N TYR A 285 11.85 18.63 17.22
CA TYR A 285 11.92 17.84 18.45
C TYR A 285 10.58 17.20 18.82
N THR A 286 9.46 17.90 18.61
CA THR A 286 8.14 17.32 18.87
C THR A 286 7.82 16.19 17.90
N GLY A 287 8.35 16.26 16.67
CA GLY A 287 8.21 15.24 15.64
C GLY A 287 8.88 13.92 15.99
N LEU A 288 10.00 13.92 16.73
CA LEU A 288 10.75 12.70 17.06
C LEU A 288 9.87 11.66 17.75
N LYS A 289 9.17 12.08 18.81
CA LYS A 289 8.28 11.18 19.57
C LYS A 289 7.13 10.65 18.70
N LEU A 290 6.58 11.47 17.80
CA LEU A 290 5.50 11.06 16.90
C LEU A 290 5.99 10.02 15.89
N ILE A 291 7.17 10.23 15.31
CA ILE A 291 7.80 9.28 14.39
C ILE A 291 8.08 7.96 15.10
N GLU A 292 8.65 7.98 16.31
CA GLU A 292 8.91 6.77 17.10
C GLU A 292 7.62 5.98 17.38
N GLN A 293 6.56 6.68 17.83
CA GLN A 293 5.26 6.06 18.12
C GLN A 293 4.63 5.44 16.87
N LEU A 294 4.62 6.17 15.75
CA LEU A 294 4.12 5.66 14.47
C LEU A 294 4.92 4.43 14.02
N CYS A 295 6.26 4.51 14.07
CA CYS A 295 7.13 3.42 13.65
C CYS A 295 6.95 2.17 14.52
N GLN A 296 6.84 2.35 15.84
CA GLN A 296 6.59 1.25 16.76
C GLN A 296 5.22 0.61 16.52
N ARG A 297 4.19 1.43 16.35
CA ARG A 297 2.80 0.97 16.15
C ARG A 297 2.60 0.22 14.85
N LEU A 298 3.24 0.67 13.77
CA LEU A 298 3.13 0.04 12.44
C LEU A 298 4.25 -0.96 12.13
N ARG A 299 5.17 -1.21 13.06
CA ARG A 299 6.33 -2.11 12.86
C ARG A 299 7.19 -1.72 11.65
N VAL A 300 7.40 -0.42 11.49
CA VAL A 300 8.25 0.13 10.44
C VAL A 300 9.69 -0.39 10.61
N PRO A 301 10.37 -0.81 9.52
CA PRO A 301 11.77 -1.25 9.58
C PRO A 301 12.69 -0.21 10.21
N ASN A 302 13.70 -0.69 10.94
CA ASN A 302 14.64 0.17 11.66
C ASN A 302 15.35 1.17 10.75
N GLU A 303 15.71 0.77 9.53
CA GLU A 303 16.39 1.66 8.57
C GLU A 303 15.53 2.88 8.20
N CYS A 304 14.24 2.66 7.89
CA CYS A 304 13.28 3.73 7.64
C CYS A 304 13.11 4.63 8.87
N ARG A 305 12.96 4.04 10.06
CA ARG A 305 12.81 4.79 11.32
C ARG A 305 14.05 5.63 11.62
N GLU A 306 15.25 5.07 11.52
CA GLU A 306 16.51 5.76 11.81
C GLU A 306 16.69 6.97 10.90
N LEU A 307 16.50 6.81 9.59
CA LEU A 307 16.62 7.94 8.67
C LEU A 307 15.54 9.00 8.92
N ALA A 308 14.29 8.59 9.17
CA ALA A 308 13.20 9.51 9.49
C ALA A 308 13.51 10.38 10.72
N LEU A 309 14.06 9.80 11.79
CA LEU A 309 14.44 10.55 12.99
C LEU A 309 15.56 11.55 12.70
N LEU A 310 16.59 11.16 11.96
CA LEU A 310 17.68 12.06 11.58
C LEU A 310 17.20 13.22 10.70
N VAL A 311 16.35 12.94 9.71
CA VAL A 311 15.80 13.98 8.83
C VAL A 311 14.93 14.93 9.64
N CYS A 312 14.03 14.43 10.48
CA CYS A 312 13.19 15.23 11.36
C CYS A 312 14.02 16.18 12.25
N GLU A 313 15.05 15.66 12.92
CA GLU A 313 15.89 16.45 13.82
C GLU A 313 16.72 17.52 13.09
N PHE A 314 17.25 17.18 11.90
CA PHE A 314 18.33 17.96 11.29
C PHE A 314 17.98 18.72 10.01
N HIS A 315 16.85 18.48 9.37
CA HIS A 315 16.52 19.10 8.06
C HIS A 315 16.57 20.64 8.10
N GLN A 316 16.08 21.27 9.18
CA GLN A 316 16.15 22.73 9.32
C GLN A 316 17.58 23.27 9.40
N LEU A 317 18.51 22.53 9.99
CA LEU A 317 19.92 22.91 10.01
C LEU A 317 20.52 22.81 8.61
N VAL A 318 20.15 21.78 7.85
CA VAL A 318 20.59 21.61 6.45
C VAL A 318 20.10 22.77 5.58
N HIS A 319 18.83 23.15 5.69
CA HIS A 319 18.27 24.31 4.97
C HIS A 319 19.01 25.62 5.27
N LYS A 320 19.52 25.76 6.49
CA LYS A 320 20.26 26.94 6.96
C LYS A 320 21.77 26.76 6.91
N ALA A 321 22.29 25.74 6.21
CA ALA A 321 23.70 25.35 6.28
C ALA A 321 24.69 26.50 6.06
N ARG A 322 24.36 27.46 5.17
CA ARG A 322 25.19 28.63 4.86
C ARG A 322 25.25 29.68 5.98
N GLU A 323 24.33 29.62 6.93
CA GLU A 323 24.21 30.55 8.07
C GLU A 323 24.75 29.94 9.37
N LEU A 324 25.07 28.63 9.37
CA LEU A 324 25.48 27.92 10.57
C LEU A 324 26.90 28.28 11.00
N LYS A 325 27.10 28.37 12.32
CA LYS A 325 28.44 28.43 12.92
C LYS A 325 29.14 27.08 12.77
N PRO A 326 30.49 27.03 12.64
CA PRO A 326 31.24 25.78 12.54
C PRO A 326 30.92 24.75 13.64
N ALA A 327 30.71 25.21 14.89
CA ALA A 327 30.33 24.33 16.00
C ALA A 327 28.96 23.66 15.80
N THR A 328 28.00 24.33 15.15
CA THR A 328 26.68 23.75 14.84
C THR A 328 26.78 22.75 13.69
N ILE A 329 27.60 23.03 12.69
CA ILE A 329 27.90 22.08 11.60
C ILE A 329 28.54 20.81 12.17
N LEU A 330 29.49 20.95 13.11
CA LEU A 330 30.10 19.80 13.78
C LEU A 330 29.07 19.00 14.60
N LYS A 331 28.14 19.66 15.28
CA LYS A 331 27.03 19.00 15.99
C LYS A 331 26.14 18.20 15.03
N LEU A 332 25.77 18.78 13.89
CA LEU A 332 25.03 18.09 12.83
C LEU A 332 25.80 16.84 12.37
N PHE A 333 27.07 16.98 12.01
CA PHE A 333 27.88 15.85 11.53
C PHE A 333 28.06 14.75 12.57
N ASN A 334 28.22 15.11 13.85
CA ASN A 334 28.26 14.14 14.94
C ASN A 334 26.90 13.46 15.15
N GLY A 335 25.80 14.22 15.10
CA GLY A 335 24.43 13.71 15.30
C GLY A 335 24.01 12.70 14.24
N ILE A 336 24.33 12.97 12.97
CA ILE A 336 24.05 12.03 11.87
C ILE A 336 25.05 10.87 11.79
N ASP A 337 26.07 10.85 12.65
CA ASP A 337 27.16 9.88 12.65
C ASP A 337 27.98 9.86 11.34
N LEU A 338 28.22 11.06 10.77
CA LEU A 338 28.85 11.24 9.46
C LEU A 338 30.18 10.50 9.33
N TRP A 339 31.00 10.55 10.39
CA TRP A 339 32.37 10.03 10.38
C TRP A 339 32.45 8.51 10.19
N ARG A 340 31.42 7.78 10.65
CA ARG A 340 31.32 6.33 10.49
C ARG A 340 30.39 5.94 9.34
N LYS A 341 29.39 6.76 9.04
CA LYS A 341 28.35 6.53 8.04
C LYS A 341 28.20 7.75 7.12
N PRO A 342 29.18 8.02 6.23
CA PRO A 342 29.19 9.24 5.42
C PRO A 342 27.99 9.32 4.47
N GLN A 343 27.43 8.18 4.03
CA GLN A 343 26.26 8.13 3.16
C GLN A 343 25.00 8.76 3.77
N ARG A 344 24.90 8.83 5.10
CA ARG A 344 23.74 9.44 5.78
C ARG A 344 23.56 10.90 5.43
N LEU A 345 24.64 11.62 5.15
CA LEU A 345 24.53 13.01 4.72
C LEU A 345 23.86 13.12 3.35
N GLU A 346 24.24 12.27 2.39
CA GLU A 346 23.59 12.23 1.07
C GLU A 346 22.12 11.86 1.17
N ASP A 347 21.77 10.88 2.02
CA ASP A 347 20.39 10.48 2.26
C ASP A 347 19.55 11.64 2.85
N ILE A 348 20.10 12.36 3.83
CA ILE A 348 19.44 13.53 4.43
C ILE A 348 19.33 14.68 3.42
N LEU A 349 20.38 14.94 2.63
CA LEU A 349 20.38 15.96 1.58
C LEU A 349 19.32 15.65 0.53
N CYS A 350 19.15 14.37 0.14
CA CYS A 350 18.09 13.94 -0.76
C CYS A 350 16.70 14.31 -0.22
N CYS A 351 16.42 14.01 1.06
CA CYS A 351 15.17 14.39 1.71
C CYS A 351 14.99 15.92 1.80
N CYS A 352 16.03 16.67 2.17
CA CYS A 352 15.96 18.13 2.28
C CYS A 352 15.77 18.79 0.90
N GLN A 353 16.36 18.22 -0.15
CA GLN A 353 16.16 18.71 -1.52
C GLN A 353 14.75 18.39 -2.03
N ALA A 354 14.18 17.25 -1.64
CA ALA A 354 12.77 16.97 -1.89
C ALA A 354 11.86 17.95 -1.15
N ASP A 355 12.17 18.28 0.11
CA ASP A 355 11.44 19.26 0.92
C ASP A 355 11.49 20.68 0.33
N LEU A 356 12.65 21.10 -0.19
CA LEU A 356 12.78 22.40 -0.85
C LEU A 356 12.03 22.51 -2.19
N ARG A 357 11.77 21.38 -2.86
CA ARG A 357 11.14 21.31 -4.19
C ARG A 357 9.66 21.00 -4.14
N GLY A 358 9.20 20.38 -3.05
CA GLY A 358 7.79 20.14 -2.76
C GLY A 358 7.18 21.44 -2.29
#